data_AF-X1QW31-F1
#
_entry.id   AF-X1QW31-F1
#
_cell.length_a   1.000
_cell.length_b   1.000
_cell.length_c   1.000
_cell.angle_alpha   90.00
_cell.angle_beta   90.00
_cell.angle_gamma   90.00
#
_symmetry.space_group_name_H-M   'P 1'
#
loop_
_entity.id
_entity.type
_entity.pdbx_description
1 polymer ?
#
loop_
_entity_poly.entity_id
_entity_poly.type
_entity_poly.pdbx_seq_one_letter_code
_entity_poly.pdbx_strand_id
1 'polypeptide(L)'
;MAAVFAMRPRLVILDEPDSGIDILALDNIVNMIKELRRQGTTVLLITHREEVAEIADKTSLMCSGIIVKEGTPEEVGKYFKEKCIPCPTHFYPAEKDKEKIKEKK
;
A
#
# COMPACT_ATOMS: atom_id res chain seq x y z
N MET A 1 6.65 -3.11 -16.70
CA MET A 1 7.47 -3.83 -15.70
C MET A 1 8.79 -4.40 -16.22
N ALA A 2 8.85 -5.01 -17.42
CA ALA A 2 10.07 -5.67 -17.91
C ALA A 2 11.34 -4.78 -17.90
N ALA A 3 11.23 -3.51 -18.34
CA ALA A 3 12.34 -2.57 -18.32
C ALA A 3 12.88 -2.30 -16.90
N VAL A 4 11.97 -2.09 -15.93
CA VAL A 4 12.34 -1.88 -14.51
C VAL A 4 13.06 -3.10 -13.96
N PHE A 5 12.55 -4.30 -14.27
CA PHE A 5 13.15 -5.56 -13.83
C PHE A 5 14.57 -5.75 -14.39
N ALA A 6 14.79 -5.39 -15.66
CA ALA A 6 16.11 -5.48 -16.29
C ALA A 6 17.16 -4.55 -15.67
N MET A 7 16.74 -3.42 -15.09
CA MET A 7 17.63 -2.40 -14.52
C MET A 7 18.25 -2.80 -13.17
N ARG A 8 17.74 -3.85 -12.49
CA ARG A 8 18.15 -4.25 -11.13
C ARG A 8 18.28 -3.05 -10.16
N PRO A 9 17.23 -2.23 -10.02
CA PRO A 9 17.29 -1.03 -9.19
C PRO A 9 17.39 -1.37 -7.70
N ARG A 10 17.90 -0.44 -6.89
CA ARG A 10 17.85 -0.58 -5.42
C ARG A 10 16.48 -0.27 -4.82
N LEU A 11 15.68 0.53 -5.52
CA LEU A 11 14.33 0.95 -5.13
C LEU A 11 13.42 1.00 -6.36
N VAL A 12 12.20 0.48 -6.22
CA VAL A 12 11.12 0.62 -7.20
C VAL A 12 9.90 1.18 -6.51
N ILE A 13 9.24 2.13 -7.17
CA ILE A 13 7.93 2.63 -6.78
C ILE A 13 6.95 2.15 -7.83
N LEU A 14 5.93 1.39 -7.41
CA LEU A 14 4.88 0.85 -8.28
C LEU A 14 3.56 1.51 -7.90
N ASP A 15 2.99 2.26 -8.84
CA ASP A 15 1.70 2.92 -8.68
C ASP A 15 0.60 2.09 -9.36
N GLU A 16 -0.27 1.48 -8.56
CA GLU A 16 -1.35 0.58 -8.96
C GLU A 16 -0.98 -0.42 -10.09
N PRO A 17 0.09 -1.24 -9.91
CA PRO A 17 0.55 -2.16 -10.95
C PRO A 17 -0.44 -3.26 -11.32
N ASP A 18 -1.46 -3.45 -10.50
CA ASP A 18 -2.57 -4.39 -10.61
C ASP A 18 -3.79 -3.79 -11.34
N SER A 19 -3.77 -2.49 -11.65
CA SER A 19 -4.86 -1.82 -12.35
C SER A 19 -4.99 -2.31 -13.79
N GLY A 20 -6.21 -2.66 -14.20
CA GLY A 20 -6.51 -3.18 -15.54
C GLY A 20 -6.04 -4.62 -15.79
N ILE A 21 -5.58 -5.33 -14.76
CA ILE A 21 -5.17 -6.73 -14.83
C ILE A 21 -6.31 -7.63 -14.35
N ASP A 22 -6.58 -8.71 -15.10
CA ASP A 22 -7.54 -9.74 -14.71
C ASP A 22 -7.11 -10.41 -13.39
N ILE A 23 -8.06 -10.79 -12.55
CA ILE A 23 -7.78 -11.47 -11.27
C ILE A 23 -6.95 -12.73 -11.44
N LEU A 24 -7.11 -13.46 -12.55
CA LEU A 24 -6.31 -14.64 -12.87
C LEU A 24 -4.84 -14.32 -13.16
N ALA A 25 -4.56 -13.09 -13.61
CA ALA A 25 -3.21 -12.64 -13.94
C ALA A 25 -2.53 -11.90 -12.78
N LEU A 26 -3.23 -11.65 -11.67
CA LEU A 26 -2.70 -10.94 -10.51
C LEU A 26 -1.50 -11.65 -9.89
N ASP A 27 -1.53 -12.99 -9.87
CA ASP A 27 -0.43 -13.81 -9.36
C ASP A 27 0.88 -13.52 -10.09
N ASN A 28 0.84 -13.19 -11.39
CA ASN A 28 2.04 -12.84 -12.13
C ASN A 28 2.66 -11.53 -11.63
N ILE A 29 1.84 -10.52 -11.33
CA ILE A 29 2.29 -9.25 -10.78
C ILE A 29 2.91 -9.47 -9.40
N VAL A 30 2.20 -10.21 -8.53
CA VAL A 30 2.68 -10.56 -7.19
C VAL A 30 4.01 -11.30 -7.26
N ASN A 31 4.14 -12.29 -8.14
CA ASN A 31 5.38 -13.06 -8.29
C ASN A 31 6.53 -12.19 -8.79
N MET A 32 6.29 -11.25 -9.70
CA MET A 32 7.31 -10.29 -10.14
C MET A 32 7.79 -9.38 -9.00
N ILE A 33 6.88 -8.90 -8.15
CA ILE A 33 7.22 -8.06 -6.99
C ILE A 33 8.06 -8.86 -5.98
N LYS A 34 7.65 -10.10 -5.69
CA LYS A 34 8.41 -11.01 -4.80
C LYS A 34 9.81 -11.28 -5.34
N GLU A 35 9.95 -11.43 -6.65
CA GLU A 35 11.25 -11.65 -7.29
C GLU A 35 12.15 -10.40 -7.22
N LEU A 36 11.61 -9.20 -7.46
CA LEU A 36 12.37 -7.94 -7.25
C LEU A 36 12.91 -7.86 -5.81
N ARG A 37 12.05 -8.14 -4.83
CA ARG A 37 12.44 -8.21 -3.42
C ARG A 37 13.55 -9.24 -3.18
N ARG A 38 13.41 -10.45 -3.73
CA ARG A 38 14.40 -11.54 -3.59
C ARG A 38 15.78 -11.13 -4.14
N GLN A 39 15.81 -10.28 -5.16
CA GLN A 39 17.04 -9.72 -5.72
C GLN A 39 17.64 -8.57 -4.89
N GLY A 40 17.04 -8.21 -3.75
CA GLY A 40 17.49 -7.14 -2.86
C GLY A 40 16.94 -5.75 -3.24
N THR A 41 15.93 -5.68 -4.11
CA THR A 41 15.26 -4.42 -4.46
C THR A 41 14.28 -4.04 -3.36
N THR A 42 14.32 -2.80 -2.88
CA THR A 42 13.25 -2.24 -2.05
C THR A 42 12.05 -1.90 -2.93
N VAL A 43 10.84 -2.29 -2.52
CA VAL A 43 9.62 -2.00 -3.30
C VAL A 43 8.67 -1.15 -2.45
N LEU A 44 8.30 0.02 -2.97
CA LEU A 44 7.17 0.81 -2.49
C LEU A 44 5.99 0.56 -3.43
N LEU A 45 4.90 0.04 -2.89
CA LEU A 45 3.73 -0.37 -3.65
C LEU A 45 2.53 0.48 -3.22
N ILE A 46 1.84 1.07 -4.20
CA ILE A 46 0.59 1.78 -4.01
C ILE A 46 -0.48 0.91 -4.67
N THR A 47 -1.49 0.51 -3.91
CA THR A 47 -2.61 -0.30 -4.40
C THR A 47 -3.82 -0.05 -3.51
N HIS A 48 -5.00 -0.22 -4.09
CA HIS A 48 -6.27 -0.22 -3.37
C HIS A 48 -6.80 -1.65 -3.11
N ARG A 49 -6.04 -2.69 -3.49
CA ARG A 49 -6.41 -4.11 -3.30
C ARG A 49 -5.70 -4.70 -2.09
N GLU A 50 -6.48 -5.25 -1.16
CA GLU A 50 -5.94 -5.89 0.05
C GLU A 50 -5.03 -7.08 -0.29
N GLU A 51 -5.42 -7.92 -1.26
CA GLU A 51 -4.65 -9.10 -1.69
C GLU A 51 -3.22 -8.75 -2.14
N VAL A 52 -3.06 -7.56 -2.75
CA VAL A 52 -1.78 -7.06 -3.23
C VAL A 52 -1.02 -6.35 -2.10
N ALA A 53 -1.72 -5.72 -1.15
CA ALA A 53 -1.08 -5.15 0.03
C ALA A 53 -0.53 -6.22 1.00
N GLU A 54 -1.12 -7.42 1.01
CA GLU A 54 -0.73 -8.53 1.90
C GLU A 54 0.70 -9.04 1.70
N ILE A 55 1.29 -8.85 0.52
CA ILE A 55 2.67 -9.28 0.26
C ILE A 55 3.74 -8.34 0.83
N ALA A 56 3.33 -7.17 1.32
CA ALA A 56 4.22 -6.16 1.86
C ALA A 56 4.74 -6.56 3.26
N ASP A 57 5.97 -6.14 3.57
CA ASP A 57 6.50 -6.30 4.94
C ASP A 57 5.85 -5.34 5.94
N LYS A 58 5.43 -4.16 5.44
CA LYS A 58 4.76 -3.11 6.18
C LYS A 58 3.77 -2.41 5.27
N THR A 59 2.67 -1.95 5.85
CA THR A 59 1.60 -1.26 5.13
C THR A 59 1.24 0.02 5.86
N SER A 60 0.93 1.07 5.10
CA SER A 60 0.37 2.32 5.60
C SER A 60 -0.97 2.57 4.89
N LEU A 61 -2.04 2.73 5.65
CA LEU A 61 -3.35 3.13 5.13
C LEU A 61 -3.37 4.65 5.02
N MET A 62 -3.62 5.15 3.82
CA MET A 62 -3.77 6.56 3.54
C MET A 62 -5.24 6.90 3.29
N CYS A 63 -5.73 7.97 3.92
CA CYS A 63 -7.01 8.56 3.61
C CYS A 63 -6.81 10.06 3.44
N SER A 64 -7.19 10.58 2.28
CA SER A 64 -7.18 12.02 1.99
C SER A 64 -5.85 12.73 2.28
N GLY A 65 -4.75 12.09 1.87
CA GLY A 65 -3.39 12.62 2.04
C GLY A 65 -2.80 12.44 3.45
N ILE A 66 -3.53 11.81 4.38
CA ILE A 66 -3.01 11.49 5.72
C ILE A 66 -2.88 9.99 5.90
N ILE A 67 -1.77 9.58 6.50
CA ILE A 67 -1.58 8.20 6.97
C ILE A 67 -2.37 8.02 8.26
N VAL A 68 -3.43 7.20 8.20
CA VAL A 68 -4.34 6.97 9.32
C VAL A 68 -3.94 5.76 10.17
N LYS A 69 -3.23 4.79 9.58
CA LYS A 69 -2.72 3.60 10.27
C LYS A 69 -1.47 3.10 9.56
N GLU A 70 -0.47 2.68 10.33
CA GLU A 70 0.71 1.96 9.84
C GLU A 70 0.89 0.69 10.67
N GLY A 71 1.39 -0.38 10.05
CA GLY A 71 1.63 -1.65 10.73
C GLY A 71 1.91 -2.80 9.78
N THR A 72 1.67 -4.02 10.24
CA THR A 72 1.65 -5.20 9.35
C THR A 72 0.42 -5.12 8.42
N PRO A 73 0.44 -5.79 7.26
CA PRO A 73 -0.72 -5.84 6.38
C PRO A 73 -1.99 -6.30 7.10
N GLU A 74 -1.88 -7.31 7.98
CA GLU A 74 -3.00 -7.83 8.77
C GLU A 74 -3.59 -6.78 9.73
N GLU A 75 -2.75 -6.07 10.48
CA GLU A 75 -3.22 -5.01 11.38
C GLU A 75 -3.92 -3.87 10.64
N VAL A 76 -3.38 -3.50 9.47
CA VAL A 76 -3.93 -2.43 8.64
C VAL A 76 -5.23 -2.86 7.98
N GLY A 77 -5.29 -4.07 7.41
CA GLY A 77 -6.49 -4.64 6.81
C GLY A 77 -7.61 -4.80 7.83
N LYS A 78 -7.29 -5.26 9.04
CA LYS A 78 -8.25 -5.32 10.16
C LYS A 78 -8.77 -3.92 10.52
N TYR A 79 -7.88 -2.93 10.67
CA TYR A 79 -8.28 -1.55 10.94
C TYR A 79 -9.22 -1.00 9.85
N PHE A 80 -8.89 -1.27 8.58
CA PHE A 80 -9.71 -0.84 7.44
C PHE A 80 -11.12 -1.43 7.53
N LYS A 81 -11.26 -2.74 7.77
CA LYS A 81 -12.55 -3.44 7.87
C LYS A 81 -13.39 -2.99 9.07
N GLU A 82 -12.77 -2.76 10.22
CA GLU A 82 -13.49 -2.44 11.47
C GLU A 82 -13.82 -0.95 11.62
N LYS A 83 -12.94 -0.07 11.14
CA LYS A 83 -13.00 1.37 11.45
C LYS A 83 -13.10 2.26 10.22
N CYS A 84 -12.75 1.76 9.04
CA CYS A 84 -12.73 2.51 7.79
C CYS A 84 -13.89 2.07 6.87
N ILE A 85 -15.11 2.11 7.41
CA ILE A 85 -16.38 1.85 6.69
C ILE A 85 -16.87 3.14 6.01
N PRO A 86 -17.77 3.09 4.99
CA PRO A 86 -18.13 4.25 4.20
C PRO A 86 -18.61 5.37 5.10
N CYS A 87 -17.83 6.45 5.11
CA CYS A 87 -18.07 7.56 6.01
C CYS A 87 -19.33 8.30 5.54
N PRO A 88 -20.40 8.41 6.35
CA PRO A 88 -21.62 9.12 5.96
C PRO A 88 -21.41 10.64 5.83
N THR A 89 -20.25 11.15 6.25
CA THR A 89 -19.90 12.57 6.21
C THR A 89 -18.39 12.71 6.08
N HIS A 90 -17.84 12.94 4.88
CA HIS A 90 -16.65 13.78 4.59
C HIS A 90 -16.07 13.45 3.21
N PHE A 91 -16.31 14.35 2.24
CA PHE A 91 -15.20 14.86 1.44
C PHE A 91 -14.26 15.57 2.43
N TYR A 92 -13.06 15.03 2.65
CA TYR A 92 -12.01 15.63 3.48
C TYR A 92 -11.72 17.08 3.00
N PRO A 93 -11.44 18.06 3.90
CA PRO A 93 -10.29 17.95 4.81
C PRO A 93 -10.57 17.97 6.32
N ALA A 94 -10.10 16.93 7.03
CA ALA A 94 -10.10 16.91 8.48
C ALA A 94 -8.89 17.69 9.04
N GLU A 95 -9.13 18.94 9.42
CA GLU A 95 -8.13 19.75 10.13
C GLU A 95 -7.86 19.25 11.57
N LYS A 96 -8.60 18.25 12.07
CA LYS A 96 -8.63 17.91 13.50
C LYS A 96 -7.60 16.88 13.99
N ASP A 97 -6.80 16.25 13.14
CA ASP A 97 -5.81 15.25 13.59
C ASP A 97 -4.37 15.76 13.70
N LYS A 98 -4.12 17.05 13.42
CA LYS A 98 -2.78 17.66 13.60
C LYS A 98 -2.30 17.70 15.06
N GLU A 99 -3.20 17.54 16.04
CA GLU A 99 -2.83 17.57 17.46
C GLU A 99 -2.27 16.22 17.96
N LYS A 100 -2.66 15.07 17.39
CA LYS A 100 -2.18 13.76 17.87
C LYS A 100 -0.81 13.34 17.35
N ILE A 101 -0.30 13.98 16.29
CA ILE A 101 1.04 13.66 15.73
C ILE A 101 2.15 14.43 16.47
N LYS A 102 1.83 15.45 17.30
CA LYS A 102 2.83 16.24 18.03
C LYS A 102 3.34 15.61 19.34
N GLU A 103 2.72 14.54 19.84
CA GLU A 103 3.13 13.90 21.12
C GLU A 103 4.09 12.70 20.98
N LYS A 104 4.61 12.42 19.76
CA LYS A 104 5.64 11.40 19.53
C LYS A 104 6.95 11.96 18.97
N LYS A 105 7.34 13.17 19.38
CA LYS A 105 8.71 13.69 19.19
C LYS A 105 9.36 13.98 20.53
#